data_AF-A0A4D7Z5R6-F1
#
_entry.id   AF-A0A4D7Z5R6-F1
#
_cell.length_a   1.000
_cell.length_b   1.000
_cell.length_c   1.000
_cell.angle_alpha   90.00
_cell.angle_beta   90.00
_cell.angle_gamma   90.00
#
_symmetry.space_group_name_H-M   'P 1'
#
loop_
_entity.id
_entity.type
_entity.pdbx_description
1 polymer ?
#
loop_
_entity_poly.entity_id
_entity_poly.type
_entity_poly.pdbx_seq_one_letter_code
_entity_poly.pdbx_strand_id
1 'polypeptide(L)'
;MAGSRVFLNSGFGQPGKVVEAPLLHQDYVVKKGTDTAALKTAMLKLLDARGAEYPAEHNVGHIYAAKPDLAAHYTALDPTNSFNPGIGKTSRSRVAFQFNGCTCGEPNQQSTRISVPK
;
A
#
# COMPACT_ATOMS: atom_id res chain seq x y z
N MET A 1 22.18 6.39 -20.30
CA MET A 1 20.86 5.92 -20.82
C MET A 1 19.92 5.75 -19.64
N ALA A 2 18.84 6.53 -19.54
CA ALA A 2 17.84 6.33 -18.48
C ALA A 2 16.88 5.21 -18.90
N GLY A 3 17.13 3.98 -18.42
CA GLY A 3 16.21 2.84 -18.54
C GLY A 3 15.19 2.86 -17.39
N SER A 4 13.95 2.48 -17.67
CA SER A 4 12.93 2.35 -16.63
C SER A 4 13.27 1.16 -15.71
N ARG A 5 12.86 1.22 -14.44
CA ARG A 5 13.13 0.17 -13.43
C ARG A 5 11.83 -0.49 -12.97
N VAL A 6 11.86 -1.81 -12.79
CA VAL A 6 10.78 -2.58 -12.15
C VAL A 6 11.34 -3.24 -10.89
N PHE A 7 10.71 -2.96 -9.76
CA PHE A 7 11.07 -3.49 -8.44
C PHE A 7 10.05 -4.56 -8.02
N LEU A 8 10.52 -5.76 -7.69
CA LEU A 8 9.73 -6.86 -7.13
C LEU A 8 10.38 -7.37 -5.84
N ASN A 9 9.56 -7.52 -4.80
CA ASN A 9 9.96 -8.12 -3.53
C ASN A 9 8.99 -9.26 -3.24
N SER A 10 9.47 -10.50 -3.33
CA SER A 10 8.66 -11.71 -3.20
C SER A 10 9.36 -12.74 -2.32
N GLY A 11 8.58 -13.46 -1.52
CA GLY A 11 9.00 -14.66 -0.81
C GLY A 11 8.10 -15.83 -1.18
N PHE A 12 8.53 -17.04 -0.88
CA PHE A 12 7.69 -18.23 -1.00
C PHE A 12 7.37 -18.75 0.40
N GLY A 13 6.13 -19.20 0.63
CA GLY A 13 5.72 -19.78 1.89
C GLY A 13 4.94 -21.05 1.64
N GLN A 14 5.14 -22.09 2.43
CA GLN A 14 4.20 -23.21 2.48
C GLN A 14 3.20 -22.97 3.61
N PRO A 15 1.89 -23.16 3.37
CA PRO A 15 0.88 -23.01 4.43
C PRO A 15 1.19 -23.96 5.60
N GLY A 16 1.31 -23.42 6.81
CA GLY A 16 1.55 -24.20 8.04
C GLY A 16 3.01 -24.50 8.40
N LYS A 17 4.00 -23.97 7.67
CA LYS A 17 5.42 -24.05 8.05
C LYS A 17 6.00 -22.66 8.31
N VAL A 18 6.85 -22.54 9.33
CA VAL A 18 7.65 -21.33 9.56
C VAL A 18 8.50 -21.09 8.32
N VAL A 19 8.53 -19.84 7.87
CA VAL A 19 9.03 -19.40 6.56
C VAL A 19 10.49 -19.80 6.36
N GLU A 20 10.75 -20.88 5.62
CA GLU A 20 12.12 -21.30 5.25
C GLU A 20 12.49 -20.92 3.80
N ALA A 21 11.59 -20.31 3.03
CA ALA A 21 11.92 -19.92 1.66
C ALA A 21 12.54 -18.52 1.58
N PRO A 22 13.50 -18.31 0.66
CA PRO A 22 14.27 -17.07 0.60
C PRO A 22 13.39 -15.89 0.17
N LEU A 23 13.53 -14.78 0.91
CA LEU A 23 13.11 -13.45 0.50
C LEU A 23 14.03 -12.98 -0.64
N LEU A 24 13.44 -12.56 -1.76
CA LEU A 24 14.18 -12.16 -2.95
C LEU A 24 13.82 -10.74 -3.39
N HIS A 25 14.83 -9.88 -3.44
CA HIS A 25 14.79 -8.61 -4.15
C HIS A 25 15.14 -8.84 -5.63
N GLN A 26 14.22 -8.49 -6.51
CA GLN A 26 14.38 -8.65 -7.95
C GLN A 26 14.20 -7.29 -8.63
N ASP A 27 15.34 -6.68 -8.98
CA ASP A 27 15.43 -5.38 -9.61
C ASP A 27 15.75 -5.52 -11.09
N TYR A 28 14.79 -5.16 -11.95
CA TYR A 28 14.94 -5.27 -13.40
C TYR A 28 15.17 -3.89 -14.03
N VAL A 29 16.24 -3.78 -14.82
CA VAL A 29 16.43 -2.66 -15.74
C VAL A 29 15.78 -3.05 -17.07
N VAL A 30 14.80 -2.27 -17.51
CA VAL A 30 14.07 -2.54 -18.75
C VAL A 30 14.52 -1.65 -19.90
N LYS A 31 14.36 -2.16 -21.12
CA LYS A 31 14.66 -1.41 -22.35
C LYS A 31 13.81 -0.14 -22.42
N LYS A 32 14.39 0.94 -22.95
CA LYS A 32 13.67 2.21 -23.16
C LYS A 32 12.47 1.99 -24.09
N GLY A 33 11.30 2.50 -23.70
CA GLY A 33 10.04 2.38 -24.45
C GLY A 33 9.19 1.17 -24.08
N THR A 34 9.66 0.30 -23.17
CA THR A 34 8.84 -0.79 -22.63
C THR A 34 7.78 -0.24 -21.67
N ASP A 35 6.53 -0.72 -21.81
CA ASP A 35 5.48 -0.47 -20.83
C ASP A 35 5.77 -1.25 -19.53
N THR A 36 6.27 -0.53 -18.54
CA THR A 36 6.63 -1.09 -17.24
C THR A 36 5.41 -1.49 -16.41
N ALA A 37 4.25 -0.87 -16.61
CA ALA A 37 3.04 -1.20 -15.87
C ALA A 37 2.46 -2.54 -16.34
N ALA A 38 2.38 -2.73 -17.65
CA ALA A 38 1.96 -4.00 -18.23
C ALA A 38 2.95 -5.13 -17.87
N LEU A 39 4.26 -4.87 -17.97
CA LEU A 39 5.29 -5.84 -17.58
C LEU A 39 5.16 -6.24 -16.10
N LYS A 40 5.05 -5.26 -15.20
CA LYS A 40 4.88 -5.53 -13.76
C LYS A 40 3.65 -6.40 -13.51
N THR A 41 2.53 -6.08 -14.16
CA THR A 41 1.29 -6.84 -14.02
C THR A 41 1.46 -8.29 -14.48
N ALA A 42 2.16 -8.54 -15.58
CA ALA A 42 2.45 -9.89 -16.06
C ALA A 42 3.36 -10.66 -15.09
N MET A 43 4.39 -10.01 -14.54
CA MET A 43 5.31 -10.64 -13.58
C MET A 43 4.59 -11.01 -12.27
N LEU A 44 3.72 -10.14 -11.75
CA LEU A 44 2.92 -10.44 -10.57
C LEU A 44 2.02 -11.66 -10.76
N LYS A 45 1.36 -11.79 -11.93
CA LYS A 45 0.56 -12.99 -12.26
C LYS A 45 1.37 -14.29 -12.25
N LEU A 46 2.63 -14.25 -12.69
CA LEU A 46 3.51 -15.41 -12.64
C LEU A 46 3.91 -15.76 -11.20
N LEU A 47 4.12 -14.75 -10.35
CA LEU A 47 4.40 -14.93 -8.93
C LEU A 47 3.18 -15.51 -8.20
N ASP A 48 1.97 -15.01 -8.49
CA ASP A 48 0.71 -15.55 -7.97
C ASP A 48 0.55 -17.03 -8.33
N ALA A 49 0.77 -17.38 -9.60
CA ALA A 49 0.68 -18.76 -10.08
C ALA A 49 1.69 -19.69 -9.41
N ARG A 50 2.81 -19.16 -8.92
CA ARG A 50 3.85 -19.93 -8.20
C ARG A 50 3.62 -19.95 -6.68
N GLY A 51 2.55 -19.34 -6.17
CA GLY A 51 2.28 -19.24 -4.74
C GLY A 51 3.26 -18.33 -4.01
N ALA A 52 3.86 -17.36 -4.70
CA ALA A 52 4.70 -16.36 -4.06
C ALA A 52 3.82 -15.38 -3.27
N GLU A 53 4.30 -14.99 -2.09
CA GLU A 53 3.72 -13.91 -1.32
C GLU A 53 4.52 -12.63 -1.53
N TYR A 54 3.80 -11.53 -1.68
CA TYR A 54 4.37 -10.20 -1.78
C TYR A 54 3.39 -9.16 -1.24
N PRO A 55 3.88 -8.08 -0.61
CA PRO A 55 5.28 -7.78 -0.30
C PRO A 55 5.78 -8.58 0.90
N ALA A 56 6.97 -9.17 0.79
CA ALA A 56 7.44 -10.13 1.77
C ALA A 56 8.20 -9.51 2.97
N GLU A 57 8.84 -8.34 2.78
CA GLU A 57 9.42 -7.56 3.90
C GLU A 57 9.14 -6.04 3.83
N HIS A 58 8.84 -5.50 2.64
CA HIS A 58 8.72 -4.04 2.44
C HIS A 58 7.35 -3.42 2.78
N ASN A 59 6.40 -4.21 3.31
CA ASN A 59 5.01 -3.79 3.54
C ASN A 59 4.35 -3.27 2.23
N VAL A 60 3.04 -2.98 2.26
CA VAL A 60 2.27 -2.69 1.03
C VAL A 60 2.53 -1.30 0.44
N GLY A 61 2.88 -0.32 1.30
CA GLY A 61 3.03 1.08 0.90
C GLY A 61 1.82 1.57 0.11
N HIS A 62 2.03 2.37 -0.94
CA HIS A 62 0.98 2.71 -1.92
C HIS A 62 1.14 1.94 -3.24
N ILE A 63 2.04 0.97 -3.27
CA ILE A 63 2.49 0.29 -4.50
C ILE A 63 1.75 -1.03 -4.69
N TYR A 64 1.45 -1.72 -3.60
CA TYR A 64 0.75 -3.01 -3.58
C TYR A 64 -0.64 -2.86 -2.96
N ALA A 65 -1.56 -3.72 -3.39
CA ALA A 65 -2.87 -3.82 -2.76
C ALA A 65 -2.73 -4.56 -1.42
N ALA A 66 -3.36 -4.05 -0.36
CA ALA A 66 -3.43 -4.77 0.90
C ALA A 66 -4.35 -5.99 0.80
N LYS A 67 -3.94 -7.10 1.44
CA LYS A 67 -4.83 -8.25 1.66
C LYS A 67 -6.01 -7.84 2.57
N PRO A 68 -7.18 -8.49 2.47
CA PRO A 68 -8.37 -8.13 3.25
C PRO A 68 -8.12 -8.04 4.76
N ASP A 69 -7.41 -9.01 5.33
CA ASP A 69 -7.11 -9.03 6.77
C ASP A 69 -6.25 -7.84 7.21
N LEU A 70 -5.28 -7.46 6.36
CA LEU A 70 -4.40 -6.32 6.62
C LEU A 70 -5.15 -4.99 6.49
N ALA A 71 -6.04 -4.89 5.50
CA ALA A 71 -6.91 -3.73 5.36
C ALA A 71 -7.87 -3.59 6.55
N ALA A 72 -8.48 -4.68 7.00
CA ALA A 72 -9.33 -4.70 8.19
C ALA A 72 -8.57 -4.30 9.45
N HIS A 73 -7.33 -4.77 9.60
CA HIS A 73 -6.45 -4.37 10.69
C HIS A 73 -6.15 -2.86 10.67
N TYR A 74 -5.86 -2.27 9.49
CA TYR A 74 -5.68 -0.83 9.37
C TYR A 74 -6.91 -0.03 9.77
N THR A 75 -8.10 -0.47 9.35
CA THR A 75 -9.36 0.20 9.73
C THR A 75 -9.65 0.10 11.23
N ALA A 76 -9.31 -1.02 11.86
CA ALA A 76 -9.49 -1.17 13.30
C ALA A 76 -8.56 -0.25 14.12
N LEU A 77 -7.34 -0.01 13.63
CA LEU A 77 -6.36 0.88 14.28
C LEU A 77 -6.64 2.35 14.03
N ASP A 78 -7.04 2.72 12.82
CA ASP A 78 -7.38 4.09 12.45
C ASP A 78 -8.77 4.16 11.78
N PRO A 79 -9.85 4.16 12.59
CA PRO A 79 -11.22 4.26 12.08
C PRO A 79 -11.49 5.53 11.29
N THR A 80 -10.69 6.59 11.48
CA THR A 80 -10.85 7.88 10.81
C THR A 80 -10.07 8.02 9.51
N ASN A 81 -9.15 7.07 9.24
CA ASN A 81 -8.22 7.12 8.12
C ASN A 81 -7.42 8.44 8.06
N SER A 82 -6.92 8.89 9.21
CA SER A 82 -6.11 10.10 9.37
C SER A 82 -4.60 9.85 9.27
N PHE A 83 -4.13 8.65 9.59
CA PHE A 83 -2.72 8.28 9.61
C PHE A 83 -2.35 7.50 8.35
N ASN A 84 -1.59 8.16 7.46
CA ASN A 84 -1.12 7.61 6.20
C ASN A 84 -2.23 7.09 5.25
N PRO A 85 -3.21 7.94 4.88
CA PRO A 85 -4.37 7.54 4.09
C PRO A 85 -4.00 6.98 2.70
N GLY A 86 -4.67 5.89 2.32
CA GLY A 86 -4.50 5.19 1.05
C GLY A 86 -3.38 4.15 1.03
N ILE A 87 -2.84 3.77 2.18
CA ILE A 87 -1.91 2.64 2.30
C ILE A 87 -2.59 1.34 1.80
N GLY A 88 -1.85 0.51 1.08
CA GLY A 88 -2.38 -0.72 0.49
C GLY A 88 -3.38 -0.49 -0.66
N LYS A 89 -3.31 0.66 -1.34
CA LYS A 89 -4.30 1.11 -2.34
C LYS A 89 -5.73 1.21 -1.79
N THR A 90 -5.88 1.49 -0.50
CA THR A 90 -7.17 1.79 0.14
C THR A 90 -7.60 3.24 -0.14
N SER A 91 -8.77 3.64 0.38
CA SER A 91 -9.27 5.02 0.22
C SER A 91 -8.32 6.03 0.86
N ARG A 92 -8.19 7.21 0.23
CA ARG A 92 -7.46 8.36 0.80
C ARG A 92 -8.38 9.30 1.58
N SER A 93 -9.68 9.08 1.54
CA SER A 93 -10.67 9.95 2.18
C SER A 93 -10.73 9.65 3.68
N ARG A 94 -10.79 10.70 4.49
CA ARG A 94 -11.10 10.55 5.91
C ARG A 94 -12.53 10.06 6.10
N VAL A 95 -12.73 9.33 7.18
CA VAL A 95 -14.05 8.93 7.64
C VAL A 95 -14.34 9.73 8.91
N ALA A 96 -15.50 10.37 8.95
CA ALA A 96 -15.97 11.00 10.17
C ALA A 96 -16.29 9.90 11.18
N PHE A 97 -15.59 9.91 12.31
CA PHE A 97 -15.83 8.97 13.40
C PHE A 97 -16.29 9.74 14.62
N GLN A 98 -17.36 9.25 15.24
CA GLN A 98 -17.99 9.89 16.39
C GLN A 98 -18.03 8.87 17.53
N PHE A 99 -17.23 9.13 18.56
CA PHE A 99 -17.17 8.30 19.75
C PHE A 99 -17.23 9.18 21.00
N ASN A 100 -18.22 8.95 21.86
CA ASN A 100 -18.45 9.67 23.12
C ASN A 100 -18.33 11.21 23.00
N GLY A 101 -18.89 11.80 21.93
CA GLY A 101 -18.89 13.25 21.72
C GLY A 101 -17.57 13.83 21.17
N CYS A 102 -16.55 13.01 20.92
CA CYS A 102 -15.32 13.43 20.24
C CYS A 102 -15.50 13.30 18.72
N THR A 103 -15.30 14.39 17.97
CA THR A 103 -15.44 14.44 16.50
C THR A 103 -14.08 14.57 15.82
N CYS A 104 -13.52 13.44 15.39
CA CYS A 104 -12.32 13.41 14.55
C CYS A 104 -12.71 13.14 13.09
N GLY A 105 -12.24 13.98 12.17
CA GLY A 105 -12.47 13.82 10.73
C GLY A 105 -13.72 14.51 10.17
N GLU A 106 -14.54 15.18 10.98
CA GLU A 106 -15.57 16.10 10.47
C GLU A 106 -14.91 17.33 9.82
N PRO A 107 -15.41 17.84 8.68
CA PRO A 107 -14.97 19.11 8.15
C PRO A 107 -15.29 20.19 9.20
N ASN A 108 -14.23 20.76 9.80
CA ASN A 108 -14.35 21.83 10.79
C ASN A 108 -15.26 22.95 10.24
N GLN A 109 -16.45 23.12 10.81
CA GLN A 109 -17.39 24.16 10.41
C GLN A 109 -16.96 25.58 10.82
N GLN A 110 -15.79 25.77 11.45
CA GLN A 110 -15.18 27.09 11.61
C GLN A 110 -13.65 27.03 11.46
N SER A 111 -13.18 27.22 10.22
CA SER A 111 -11.89 27.89 10.00
C SER A 111 -12.16 29.17 9.22
N THR A 112 -12.67 30.19 9.93
CA THR A 112 -12.41 31.55 9.49
C THR A 112 -10.89 31.72 9.52
N ARG A 113 -10.28 31.87 8.34
CA ARG A 113 -8.87 32.24 8.24
C ARG A 113 -8.67 33.46 9.13
N ILE A 114 -7.85 33.35 10.17
CA ILE A 114 -7.30 34.51 10.83
C ILE A 114 -6.47 35.21 9.76
N SER A 115 -7.04 36.27 9.19
CA SER A 115 -6.34 37.17 8.29
C SER A 115 -5.25 37.86 9.10
N VAL A 116 -4.02 37.41 8.92
CA VAL A 116 -2.84 38.13 9.40
C VAL A 116 -2.68 39.36 8.50
N PRO A 117 -2.74 40.59 9.03
CA PRO A 117 -2.51 41.78 8.22
C PRO A 117 -1.07 41.79 7.71
N LYS A 118 -0.92 42.28 6.49
CA LYS A 118 0.34 42.37 5.74
C LYS A 118 1.33 43.33 6.39
#